data_AF-A0A842PMD8-F1
#
_entry.id   AF-A0A842PMD8-F1
#
_cell.length_a   1.000
_cell.length_b   1.000
_cell.length_c   1.000
_cell.angle_alpha   90.00
_cell.angle_beta   90.00
_cell.angle_gamma   90.00
#
_symmetry.space_group_name_H-M   'P 1'
#
loop_
_entity.id
_entity.type
_entity.pdbx_description
1 polymer ?
#
loop_
_entity_poly.entity_id
_entity_poly.type
_entity_poly.pdbx_seq_one_letter_code
_entity_poly.pdbx_strand_id
1 'polypeptide(L)'
;MASTPADDSTRERGPGEAFCRDCGAVIDARAEICPECGVRQRDPPKSSVDSALDDLFEGGNPFIAAVLSAVFPGLGQLYNRELERGLVFAVGFIVATASVMVLIGFLLAPAVWLYAVYDAYTRAELRAEELQRESGRDRETEVSVSEAAGDEAADHEESDDEETDDDREE
;
A
#
# COMPACT_ATOMS: atom_id res chain seq x y z
N MET A 1 -7.15 -69.61 50.50
CA MET A 1 -7.73 -70.04 49.21
C MET A 1 -7.80 -68.78 48.36
N ALA A 2 -6.79 -68.57 47.50
CA ALA A 2 -6.67 -67.38 46.68
C ALA A 2 -7.42 -67.63 45.37
N SER A 3 -8.52 -66.91 45.16
CA SER A 3 -9.27 -66.94 43.91
C SER A 3 -8.47 -66.17 42.86
N THR A 4 -7.96 -66.89 41.87
CA THR A 4 -7.36 -66.35 40.65
C THR A 4 -8.39 -65.41 39.97
N PRO A 5 -8.03 -64.15 39.61
CA PRO A 5 -8.90 -63.36 38.75
C PRO A 5 -8.85 -64.01 37.38
N ALA A 6 -10.02 -64.46 36.93
CA ALA A 6 -10.18 -65.13 35.66
C ALA A 6 -9.67 -64.22 34.53
N ASP A 7 -8.82 -64.82 33.70
CA ASP A 7 -8.48 -64.37 32.36
C ASP A 7 -9.77 -64.29 31.51
N ASP A 8 -10.46 -63.15 31.57
CA ASP A 8 -11.65 -62.79 30.77
C ASP A 8 -11.24 -62.01 29.50
N SER A 9 -10.10 -62.37 28.91
CA SER A 9 -9.59 -61.71 27.69
C SER A 9 -10.10 -62.37 26.39
N THR A 10 -10.77 -63.52 26.48
CA THR A 10 -11.25 -64.32 25.33
C THR A 10 -12.77 -64.32 25.13
N ARG A 11 -13.54 -63.56 25.92
CA ARG A 11 -15.00 -63.46 25.75
C ARG A 11 -15.35 -62.49 24.63
N GLU A 12 -16.21 -62.92 23.71
CA GLU A 12 -16.84 -62.02 22.73
C GLU A 12 -17.73 -61.00 23.46
N ARG A 13 -17.54 -59.74 23.11
CA ARG A 13 -18.23 -58.58 23.69
C ARG A 13 -19.74 -58.63 23.42
N GLY A 14 -20.53 -58.41 24.47
CA GLY A 14 -21.98 -58.26 24.38
C GLY A 14 -22.45 -56.89 23.84
N PRO A 15 -23.75 -56.74 23.56
CA PRO A 15 -24.33 -55.45 23.23
C PRO A 15 -24.24 -54.49 24.44
N GLY A 16 -23.52 -53.38 24.28
CA GLY A 16 -23.30 -52.39 25.35
C GLY A 16 -21.95 -52.51 26.07
N GLU A 17 -21.12 -53.48 25.70
CA GLU A 17 -19.75 -53.58 26.19
C GLU A 17 -18.78 -53.01 25.14
N ALA A 18 -17.56 -52.65 25.55
CA ALA A 18 -16.43 -52.18 24.76
C ALA A 18 -15.16 -52.92 25.21
N PHE A 19 -14.13 -52.99 24.36
CA PHE A 19 -12.82 -53.44 24.80
C PHE A 19 -12.02 -52.24 25.31
N CYS A 20 -11.31 -52.40 26.42
CA CYS A 20 -10.33 -51.45 26.90
C CYS A 20 -9.23 -51.25 25.85
N ARG A 21 -8.92 -49.99 25.50
CA ARG A 21 -7.89 -49.66 24.49
C ARG A 21 -6.46 -50.01 24.92
N ASP A 22 -6.24 -50.26 26.21
CA ASP A 22 -4.91 -50.47 26.79
C ASP A 22 -4.68 -51.95 27.17
N CYS A 23 -5.52 -52.52 28.04
CA CYS A 23 -5.34 -53.90 28.51
C CYS A 23 -6.21 -54.94 27.79
N GLY A 24 -7.13 -54.52 26.92
CA GLY A 24 -7.99 -55.43 26.15
C GLY A 24 -9.14 -56.08 26.93
N ALA A 25 -9.33 -55.77 28.22
CA ALA A 25 -10.45 -56.30 29.00
C ALA A 25 -11.82 -55.85 28.45
N VAL A 26 -12.83 -56.71 28.57
CA VAL A 26 -14.22 -56.36 28.27
C VAL A 26 -14.74 -55.46 29.39
N ILE A 27 -15.16 -54.25 29.02
CA ILE A 27 -15.68 -53.24 29.93
C ILE A 27 -17.04 -52.74 29.45
N ASP A 28 -17.77 -52.07 30.32
CA ASP A 28 -18.98 -51.37 29.90
C ASP A 28 -18.63 -50.23 28.91
N ALA A 29 -19.39 -50.08 27.81
CA ALA A 29 -19.17 -49.04 26.81
C ALA A 29 -19.29 -47.60 27.35
N ARG A 30 -19.92 -47.41 28.52
CA ARG A 30 -20.00 -46.13 29.23
C ARG A 30 -18.99 -45.99 30.38
N ALA A 31 -18.06 -46.93 30.55
CA ALA A 31 -17.00 -46.81 31.53
C ALA A 31 -16.08 -45.61 31.23
N GLU A 32 -15.93 -44.70 32.19
CA GLU A 32 -14.98 -43.58 32.09
C GLU A 32 -13.54 -44.02 32.37
N ILE A 33 -13.38 -44.99 33.27
CA ILE A 33 -12.12 -45.57 33.70
C ILE A 33 -12.27 -47.10 33.61
N CYS A 34 -11.28 -47.78 33.04
CA CYS A 34 -11.23 -49.24 33.02
C CYS A 34 -11.03 -49.78 34.46
N PRO A 35 -11.88 -50.68 34.96
CA PRO A 35 -11.74 -51.24 36.32
C PRO A 35 -10.56 -52.22 36.44
N GLU A 36 -10.07 -52.77 35.33
CA GLU A 36 -8.97 -53.74 35.31
C GLU A 36 -7.58 -53.08 35.32
N CYS A 37 -7.34 -52.08 34.47
CA CYS A 37 -6.03 -51.42 34.37
C CYS A 37 -6.00 -49.95 34.83
N GLY A 38 -7.15 -49.31 35.04
CA GLY A 38 -7.24 -47.94 35.52
C GLY A 38 -7.05 -46.84 34.45
N VAL A 39 -6.84 -47.20 33.17
CA VAL A 39 -6.72 -46.21 32.08
C VAL A 39 -8.10 -45.61 31.73
N ARG A 40 -8.14 -44.29 31.52
CA ARG A 40 -9.33 -43.56 31.09
C ARG A 40 -9.70 -43.91 29.66
N GLN A 41 -10.96 -44.27 29.43
CA GLN A 41 -11.45 -44.74 28.12
C GLN A 41 -12.28 -43.70 27.39
N ARG A 42 -12.83 -42.72 28.10
CA ARG A 42 -13.50 -41.56 27.52
C ARG A 42 -12.58 -40.36 27.55
N ASP A 43 -12.45 -39.72 26.40
CA ASP A 43 -11.81 -38.43 26.30
C ASP A 43 -12.54 -37.42 27.19
N PRO A 44 -11.83 -36.54 27.90
CA PRO A 44 -12.45 -35.50 28.71
C PRO A 44 -13.35 -34.64 27.82
N PRO A 45 -14.50 -34.15 28.34
CA PRO A 45 -15.34 -33.23 27.59
C PRO A 45 -14.49 -32.01 27.21
N LYS A 46 -14.37 -31.74 25.90
CA LYS A 46 -13.66 -30.56 25.40
C LYS A 46 -14.26 -29.33 26.07
N SER A 47 -13.42 -28.41 26.52
CA SER A 47 -13.90 -27.21 27.20
C SER A 47 -14.75 -26.37 26.24
N SER A 48 -15.60 -25.51 26.77
CA SER A 48 -16.41 -24.59 25.96
C SER A 48 -15.56 -23.67 25.09
N VAL A 49 -14.33 -23.37 25.51
CA VAL A 49 -13.38 -22.58 24.72
C VAL A 49 -12.71 -23.43 23.64
N ASP A 50 -12.32 -24.69 23.91
CA ASP A 50 -11.77 -25.59 22.89
C ASP A 50 -12.80 -25.92 21.80
N SER A 51 -14.07 -26.06 22.19
CA SER A 51 -15.18 -26.30 21.24
C SER A 51 -15.49 -25.05 20.40
N ALA A 52 -15.42 -23.86 21.02
CA ALA A 52 -15.61 -22.60 20.30
C ALA A 52 -14.43 -22.30 19.36
N LEU A 53 -13.20 -22.66 19.74
CA LEU A 53 -12.05 -22.59 18.84
C LEU A 53 -12.20 -23.55 17.66
N ASP A 54 -12.57 -24.82 17.89
CA ASP A 54 -12.85 -25.78 16.81
C ASP A 54 -13.94 -25.21 15.87
N ASP A 55 -15.06 -24.66 16.37
CA ASP A 55 -16.12 -24.04 15.53
C ASP A 55 -15.65 -22.80 14.75
N LEU A 56 -14.71 -22.02 15.31
CA LEU A 56 -14.08 -20.87 14.63
C LEU A 56 -13.22 -21.33 13.45
N PHE A 57 -12.48 -22.44 13.58
CA PHE A 57 -11.61 -22.99 12.54
C PHE A 57 -12.34 -23.93 11.56
N GLU A 58 -13.48 -24.49 11.95
CA GLU A 58 -14.29 -25.41 11.12
C GLU A 58 -15.40 -24.71 10.30
N GLY A 59 -15.65 -23.40 10.49
CA GLY A 59 -16.45 -22.59 9.55
C GLY A 59 -17.93 -22.38 9.92
N GLY A 60 -18.22 -21.94 11.14
CA GLY A 60 -19.59 -21.81 11.65
C GLY A 60 -20.37 -20.49 11.40
N ASN A 61 -19.78 -19.39 10.91
CA ASN A 61 -20.52 -18.12 10.79
C ASN A 61 -20.25 -17.31 9.49
N PRO A 62 -21.19 -17.34 8.52
CA PRO A 62 -21.11 -16.62 7.24
C PRO A 62 -20.91 -15.10 7.37
N PHE A 63 -21.35 -14.51 8.48
CA PHE A 63 -21.26 -13.07 8.72
C PHE A 63 -19.81 -12.63 9.02
N ILE A 64 -19.04 -13.46 9.73
CA ILE A 64 -17.63 -13.18 10.04
C ILE A 64 -16.79 -13.29 8.76
N ALA A 65 -17.10 -14.27 7.90
CA ALA A 65 -16.51 -14.38 6.56
C ALA A 65 -16.74 -13.12 5.73
N ALA A 66 -17.97 -12.59 5.74
CA ALA A 66 -18.33 -11.39 4.98
C ALA A 66 -17.62 -10.13 5.49
N VAL A 67 -17.55 -9.96 6.80
CA VAL A 67 -16.85 -8.81 7.41
C VAL A 67 -15.34 -8.90 7.22
N LEU A 68 -14.73 -10.09 7.31
CA LEU A 68 -13.30 -10.28 6.98
C LEU A 68 -13.01 -10.06 5.48
N SER A 69 -13.92 -10.47 4.58
CA SER A 69 -13.85 -10.16 3.14
C SER A 69 -13.86 -8.66 2.83
N ALA A 70 -14.50 -7.86 3.69
CA ALA A 70 -14.62 -6.42 3.48
C ALA A 70 -13.33 -5.66 3.83
N VAL A 71 -12.47 -6.22 4.67
CA VAL A 71 -11.21 -5.57 5.12
C VAL A 71 -10.10 -5.74 4.08
N PHE A 72 -10.06 -6.87 3.36
CA PHE A 72 -9.18 -7.08 2.20
C PHE A 72 -9.86 -7.99 1.17
N PRO A 73 -9.91 -7.61 -0.12
CA PRO A 73 -10.51 -8.45 -1.16
C PRO A 73 -9.79 -9.81 -1.23
N GLY A 74 -10.53 -10.89 -0.97
CA GLY A 74 -10.04 -12.29 -0.98
C GLY A 74 -10.06 -13.00 0.38
N LEU A 75 -10.16 -12.28 1.51
CA LEU A 75 -10.02 -12.88 2.84
C LEU A 75 -11.24 -13.69 3.31
N GLY A 76 -12.46 -13.41 2.85
CA GLY A 76 -13.62 -14.24 3.21
C GLY A 76 -13.92 -15.38 2.24
N GLN A 77 -13.22 -15.47 1.10
CA GLN A 77 -13.22 -16.71 0.30
C GLN A 77 -12.34 -17.80 0.93
N LEU A 78 -11.38 -17.40 1.79
CA LEU A 78 -10.61 -18.32 2.63
C LEU A 78 -11.48 -19.02 3.68
N TYR A 79 -12.55 -18.38 4.14
CA TYR A 79 -13.46 -18.94 5.16
C TYR A 79 -14.32 -20.09 4.63
N ASN A 80 -14.71 -20.04 3.35
CA ASN A 80 -15.61 -21.04 2.75
C ASN A 80 -14.90 -22.35 2.35
N ARG A 81 -13.61 -22.52 2.67
CA ARG A 81 -12.69 -23.61 2.24
C ARG A 81 -12.64 -23.89 0.72
N GLU A 82 -13.36 -23.13 -0.10
CA GLU A 82 -13.31 -23.11 -1.57
C GLU A 82 -12.12 -22.25 -2.05
N LEU A 83 -10.90 -22.63 -1.67
CA LEU A 83 -9.65 -21.93 -2.02
C LEU A 83 -9.49 -21.73 -3.53
N GLU A 84 -10.00 -22.67 -4.32
CA GLU A 84 -9.95 -22.61 -5.79
C GLU A 84 -10.67 -21.39 -6.35
N ARG A 85 -11.86 -21.07 -5.81
CA ARG A 85 -12.62 -19.88 -6.24
C ARG A 85 -12.03 -18.61 -5.66
N GLY A 86 -11.52 -18.68 -4.42
CA GLY A 86 -10.81 -17.58 -3.76
C GLY A 86 -9.62 -17.05 -4.57
N LEU A 87 -8.81 -17.96 -5.09
CA LEU A 87 -7.63 -17.62 -5.88
C LEU A 87 -7.99 -16.89 -7.18
N VAL A 88 -9.05 -17.30 -7.87
CA VAL A 88 -9.49 -16.68 -9.13
C VAL A 88 -9.87 -15.22 -8.94
N PHE A 89 -10.63 -14.91 -7.89
CA PHE A 89 -11.01 -13.52 -7.59
C PHE A 89 -9.81 -12.69 -7.11
N ALA A 90 -8.91 -13.26 -6.31
CA ALA A 90 -7.69 -12.57 -5.87
C ALA A 90 -6.77 -12.22 -7.05
N VAL A 91 -6.51 -13.19 -7.94
CA VAL A 91 -5.73 -12.97 -9.17
C VAL A 91 -6.44 -11.97 -10.08
N GLY A 92 -7.75 -12.11 -10.25
CA GLY A 92 -8.56 -11.17 -11.03
C GLY A 92 -8.45 -9.73 -10.52
N PHE A 93 -8.48 -9.52 -9.20
CA PHE A 93 -8.34 -8.20 -8.59
C PHE A 93 -6.94 -7.60 -8.80
N ILE A 94 -5.88 -8.41 -8.66
CA ILE A 94 -4.50 -7.97 -8.92
C ILE A 94 -4.33 -7.59 -10.39
N VAL A 95 -4.80 -8.43 -11.31
CA VAL A 95 -4.73 -8.17 -12.75
C VAL A 95 -5.55 -6.93 -13.13
N ALA A 96 -6.75 -6.77 -12.60
CA ALA A 96 -7.58 -5.59 -12.83
C ALA A 96 -6.89 -4.31 -12.33
N THR A 97 -6.33 -4.34 -11.12
CA THR A 97 -5.61 -3.21 -10.53
C THR A 97 -4.38 -2.84 -11.36
N ALA A 98 -3.56 -3.84 -11.73
CA ALA A 98 -2.39 -3.63 -12.59
C ALA A 98 -2.79 -3.09 -13.96
N SER A 99 -3.87 -3.63 -14.56
CA SER A 99 -4.38 -3.16 -15.85
C SER A 99 -4.83 -1.71 -15.80
N VAL A 100 -5.51 -1.28 -14.72
CA VAL A 100 -5.91 0.11 -14.52
C VAL A 100 -4.68 1.01 -14.36
N MET A 101 -3.68 0.62 -13.56
CA MET A 101 -2.45 1.41 -13.43
C MET A 101 -1.70 1.57 -14.76
N VAL A 102 -1.60 0.49 -15.55
CA VAL A 102 -0.95 0.53 -16.87
C VAL A 102 -1.74 1.42 -17.84
N LEU A 103 -3.07 1.29 -17.89
CA LEU A 103 -3.93 2.15 -18.72
C LEU A 103 -3.81 3.62 -18.36
N ILE A 104 -3.89 3.93 -17.05
CA ILE A 104 -3.75 5.30 -16.55
C ILE A 104 -2.36 5.83 -16.91
N GLY A 105 -1.30 5.07 -16.69
CA GLY A 105 0.06 5.46 -17.06
C GLY A 105 0.21 5.70 -18.55
N PHE A 106 -0.38 4.84 -19.39
CA PHE A 106 -0.35 4.97 -20.84
C PHE A 106 -1.08 6.22 -21.35
N LEU A 107 -2.15 6.66 -20.67
CA LEU A 107 -2.85 7.89 -21.02
C LEU A 107 -2.18 9.15 -20.44
N LEU A 108 -1.69 9.07 -19.20
CA LEU A 108 -1.05 10.19 -18.52
C LEU A 108 0.33 10.52 -19.11
N ALA A 109 1.13 9.52 -19.50
CA ALA A 109 2.46 9.76 -20.04
C ALA A 109 2.48 10.69 -21.28
N PRO A 110 1.70 10.44 -22.35
CA PRO A 110 1.63 11.36 -23.49
C PRO A 110 0.97 12.69 -23.13
N ALA A 111 -0.02 12.71 -22.23
CA ALA A 111 -0.65 13.95 -21.78
C ALA A 111 0.35 14.87 -21.04
N VAL A 112 1.14 14.31 -20.13
CA VAL A 112 2.20 15.03 -19.39
C VAL A 112 3.30 15.47 -20.35
N TRP A 113 3.69 14.62 -21.30
CA TRP A 113 4.69 14.99 -22.31
C TRP A 113 4.22 16.17 -23.17
N LEU A 114 2.99 16.14 -23.68
CA LEU A 114 2.41 17.25 -24.43
C LEU A 114 2.30 18.52 -23.59
N TYR A 115 1.88 18.39 -22.33
CA TYR A 115 1.85 19.52 -21.41
C TYR A 115 3.24 20.12 -21.18
N ALA A 116 4.29 19.29 -21.05
CA ALA A 116 5.67 19.76 -20.91
C ALA A 116 6.17 20.50 -22.16
N VAL A 117 5.82 20.02 -23.36
CA VAL A 117 6.14 20.73 -24.62
C VAL A 117 5.42 22.07 -24.69
N TYR A 118 4.14 22.10 -24.30
CA TYR A 118 3.35 23.33 -24.25
C TYR A 118 3.92 24.34 -23.24
N ASP A 119 4.27 23.89 -22.02
CA ASP A 119 4.90 24.74 -21.00
C ASP A 119 6.26 25.27 -21.47
N ALA A 120 7.08 24.43 -22.12
CA ALA A 120 8.36 24.85 -22.68
C ALA A 120 8.19 25.92 -23.78
N TYR A 121 7.20 25.77 -24.68
CA TYR A 121 6.90 26.74 -25.72
C TYR A 121 6.43 28.07 -25.12
N THR A 122 5.47 28.01 -24.20
CA THR A 122 4.90 29.20 -23.53
C THR A 122 5.97 29.96 -22.75
N ARG A 123 6.85 29.25 -22.02
CA ARG A 123 7.97 29.86 -21.30
C ARG A 123 9.03 30.47 -22.22
N ALA A 124 9.22 29.91 -23.41
CA ALA A 124 10.18 30.46 -24.37
C ALA A 124 9.69 31.80 -24.93
N GLU A 125 8.40 31.90 -25.26
CA GLU A 125 7.78 33.13 -25.76
C GLU A 125 7.82 34.25 -24.71
N LEU A 126 7.46 33.93 -23.46
CA LEU A 126 7.50 34.91 -22.37
C LEU A 126 8.89 35.52 -22.16
N ARG A 127 9.94 34.69 -22.19
CA ARG A 127 11.33 35.17 -22.05
C ARG A 127 11.79 36.00 -23.25
N ALA A 128 11.30 35.68 -24.46
CA ALA A 128 11.64 36.45 -25.65
C ALA A 128 11.10 37.89 -25.55
N GLU A 129 9.90 38.06 -24.99
CA GLU A 129 9.34 39.40 -24.72
C GLU A 129 10.10 40.15 -23.62
N GLU A 130 10.55 39.47 -22.56
CA GLU A 130 11.33 40.07 -21.47
C GLU A 130 12.66 40.62 -21.99
N LEU A 131 13.40 39.84 -22.78
CA LEU A 131 14.68 40.26 -23.35
C LEU A 131 14.56 41.48 -24.27
N GLN A 132 13.46 41.60 -25.01
CA GLN A 132 13.20 42.78 -25.84
C GLN A 132 12.93 44.03 -24.99
N ARG A 133 12.21 43.89 -23.88
CA ARG A 133 11.97 44.99 -22.93
C ARG A 133 13.25 45.44 -22.24
N GLU A 134 14.13 44.51 -21.86
CA GLU A 134 15.44 44.84 -21.30
C GLU A 134 16.33 45.54 -22.32
N SER A 135 16.45 44.99 -23.54
CA SER A 135 17.24 45.60 -24.62
C SER A 135 16.77 47.02 -24.96
N GLY A 136 15.45 47.27 -24.92
CA GLY A 136 14.88 48.60 -25.10
C GLY A 136 15.28 49.57 -23.99
N ARG A 137 15.21 49.14 -22.72
CA ARG A 137 15.63 49.93 -21.56
C ARG A 137 17.12 50.26 -21.58
N ASP A 138 17.95 49.29 -21.91
CA ASP A 138 19.41 49.48 -21.97
C ASP A 138 19.77 50.49 -23.06
N ARG A 139 19.13 50.39 -24.24
CA ARG A 139 19.30 51.36 -25.32
C ARG A 139 18.81 52.76 -24.97
N GLU A 140 17.66 52.88 -24.30
CA GLU A 140 17.13 54.17 -23.84
C GLU A 140 18.05 54.82 -22.79
N THR A 141 18.61 54.01 -21.88
CA THR A 141 19.60 54.46 -20.89
C THR A 141 20.89 54.92 -21.58
N GLU A 142 21.39 54.17 -22.56
CA GLU A 142 22.60 54.53 -23.31
C GLU A 142 22.44 55.85 -24.09
N VAL A 143 21.29 56.05 -24.74
CA VAL A 143 20.97 57.31 -25.43
C VAL A 143 20.95 58.48 -24.45
N SER A 144 20.24 58.34 -23.31
CA SER A 144 20.17 59.40 -22.30
C SER A 144 21.55 59.78 -21.72
N VAL A 145 22.45 58.82 -21.52
CA VAL A 145 23.82 59.09 -21.05
C VAL A 145 24.63 59.82 -22.12
N SER A 146 24.47 59.46 -23.40
CA SER A 146 25.17 60.13 -24.49
C SER A 146 24.72 61.58 -24.72
N GLU A 147 23.43 61.86 -24.53
CA GLU A 147 22.89 63.22 -24.57
C GLU A 147 23.43 64.06 -23.41
N ALA A 148 23.40 63.54 -22.18
CA ALA A 148 23.95 64.23 -21.02
C ALA A 148 25.45 64.56 -21.18
N ALA A 149 26.25 63.62 -21.70
CA ALA A 149 27.68 63.85 -21.95
C ALA A 149 27.95 64.87 -23.08
N GLY A 150 27.04 64.97 -24.06
CA GLY A 150 27.12 65.97 -25.13
C GLY A 150 26.80 67.38 -24.62
N ASP A 151 25.79 67.50 -23.77
CA ASP A 151 25.42 68.76 -23.11
C ASP A 151 26.55 69.24 -22.17
N GLU A 152 27.17 68.33 -21.40
CA GLU A 152 28.33 68.67 -20.54
C GLU A 152 29.58 69.10 -21.33
N ALA A 153 29.81 68.54 -22.52
CA ALA A 153 30.93 68.95 -23.40
C ALA A 153 30.69 70.33 -24.04
N ALA A 154 29.44 70.62 -24.43
CA ALA A 154 29.06 71.92 -24.98
C ALA A 154 29.17 73.04 -23.94
N ASP A 155 28.77 72.80 -22.68
CA ASP A 155 28.94 73.76 -21.58
C ASP A 155 30.42 74.02 -21.25
N HIS A 156 31.32 73.03 -21.44
CA HIS A 156 32.75 73.21 -21.21
C HIS A 156 33.46 73.98 -22.34
N GLU A 157 33.12 73.73 -23.60
CA GLU A 157 33.65 74.52 -24.74
C GLU A 157 33.19 75.99 -24.69
N GLU A 158 31.95 76.26 -24.26
CA GLU A 158 31.46 77.65 -24.10
C GLU A 158 32.14 78.41 -22.93
N SER A 159 32.75 77.69 -21.97
CA SER A 159 33.51 78.30 -20.87
C SER A 159 34.98 78.61 -21.20
N ASP A 160 35.59 77.95 -22.20
CA ASP A 160 36.98 78.21 -22.62
C ASP A 160 37.09 79.37 -23.64
N ASP A 161 36.03 79.64 -24.42
CA ASP A 161 35.98 80.78 -25.36
C ASP A 161 35.83 82.14 -24.65
N GLU A 162 35.37 82.20 -23.39
CA GLU A 162 35.19 83.46 -22.65
C GLU A 162 36.46 83.95 -21.93
N GLU A 163 37.54 83.16 -21.86
CA GLU A 163 38.82 83.54 -21.21
C GLU A 163 39.90 84.05 -22.19
N THR A 164 39.62 84.11 -23.51
CA THR A 164 40.63 84.50 -24.53
C THR A 164 40.55 85.96 -25.00
N ASP A 165 39.69 86.79 -24.41
CA ASP A 165 39.51 88.21 -24.81
C ASP A 165 40.24 89.25 -23.92
N ASP A 166 41.03 88.84 -22.90
CA ASP A 166 41.76 89.76 -21.99
C ASP A 166 43.29 89.82 -22.25
N ASP A 167 43.74 89.73 -23.51
CA ASP A 167 45.17 89.90 -23.85
C ASP A 167 45.35 90.77 -25.12
N ARG A 168 44.53 91.82 -25.24
CA ARG A 168 44.66 92.84 -26.27
C ARG A 168 44.25 94.23 -25.77
N GLU A 169 44.99 94.81 -24.82
CA GLU A 169 45.16 96.28 -24.73
C GLU A 169 46.34 96.66 -23.83
N GLU A 170 46.92 97.82 -24.16
CA GLU A 170 48.22 98.40 -23.78
C GLU A 170 48.53 98.61 -22.28
#